data_AF-A0A969XKJ0-F1
#
_entry.id   AF-A0A969XKJ0-F1
#
_cell.length_a   1.000
_cell.length_b   1.000
_cell.length_c   1.000
_cell.angle_alpha   90.00
_cell.angle_beta   90.00
_cell.angle_gamma   90.00
#
_symmetry.space_group_name_H-M   'P 1'
#
loop_
_entity.id
_entity.type
_entity.pdbx_description
1 polymer ?
#
loop_
_entity_poly.entity_id
_entity_poly.type
_entity_poly.pdbx_seq_one_letter_code
_entity_poly.pdbx_strand_id
1 'polypeptide(L)'
;NRLSELWSIMTFLLPGYLGPLEAFRREFALPIERYQDEDAADRLRRLVRPFVLRRLKTDPLVIQDLPEKFEHKVYCNLTREQVTLYEAVVRDALDTLRSEENGRGGVRRRGLVLAMLTRLKQVCNHPAQFLGDGSPADRRSGKLNRLVEMLEEVLAVDDRALVFTQFAQMGYILQRFLQETFGQEVLFLHGGTPQHQRDKMLERFQEDERAPSIFVLSLKAGGTGLNLMRANHVFHYDRWWNPAVENQATDRAYRIGQTRNVQVHKFICPGTLEERIDQLIESKIALAENVVGAGEAWLTELSTEELRDIVTLRSEVIEDD
;
A
#
# COMPACT_ATOMS: atom_id res chain seq x y z
N ASN A 1 -16.66 5.59 0.71
CA ASN A 1 -17.05 6.98 0.38
C ASN A 1 -18.30 7.04 -0.46
N ARG A 2 -19.39 6.42 0.00
CA ARG A 2 -20.74 6.76 -0.47
C ARG A 2 -21.45 7.47 0.66
N LEU A 3 -22.23 8.50 0.36
CA LEU A 3 -23.03 9.18 1.39
C LEU A 3 -24.03 8.24 2.05
N SER A 4 -24.38 7.12 1.41
CA SER A 4 -25.13 6.03 2.04
C SER A 4 -24.41 5.37 3.22
N GLU A 5 -23.07 5.32 3.22
CA GLU A 5 -22.30 4.82 4.38
C GLU A 5 -22.39 5.79 5.55
N LEU A 6 -22.32 7.10 5.27
CA LEU A 6 -22.54 8.14 6.28
C LEU A 6 -23.96 8.02 6.86
N TRP A 7 -24.98 7.83 6.03
CA TRP A 7 -26.35 7.60 6.49
C TRP A 7 -26.45 6.38 7.41
N SER A 8 -25.79 5.27 7.06
CA SER A 8 -25.80 4.06 7.89
C SER A 8 -25.14 4.30 9.25
N ILE A 9 -23.98 4.96 9.29
CA ILE A 9 -23.29 5.30 10.54
C ILE A 9 -24.15 6.22 11.40
N MET A 10 -24.72 7.27 10.80
CA MET A 10 -25.55 8.24 11.49
C MET A 10 -26.88 7.65 11.97
N THR A 11 -27.50 6.76 11.20
CA THR A 11 -28.75 6.09 11.59
C THR A 11 -28.52 5.09 12.71
N PHE A 12 -27.34 4.44 12.74
CA PHE A 12 -26.95 3.59 13.85
C PHE A 12 -26.77 4.41 15.15
N LEU A 13 -26.07 5.55 15.08
CA LEU A 13 -25.82 6.40 16.25
C LEU A 13 -27.05 7.19 16.69
N LEU A 14 -27.83 7.69 15.74
CA LEU A 14 -28.98 8.57 15.93
C LEU A 14 -30.13 8.12 15.01
N PRO A 15 -30.87 7.05 15.40
CA PRO A 15 -31.95 6.52 14.59
C PRO A 15 -33.00 7.58 14.24
N GLY A 16 -33.32 7.70 12.94
CA GLY A 16 -34.32 8.64 12.43
C GLY A 16 -33.84 10.07 12.21
N TYR A 17 -32.65 10.47 12.68
CA TYR A 17 -32.16 11.85 12.57
C TYR A 17 -32.01 12.34 11.12
N LEU A 18 -31.53 11.48 10.22
CA LEU A 18 -31.41 11.76 8.79
C LEU A 18 -32.60 11.25 7.96
N GLY A 19 -33.67 10.81 8.62
CA GLY A 19 -34.84 10.23 7.98
C GLY A 19 -34.57 8.90 7.24
N PRO A 20 -35.55 8.40 6.46
CA PRO A 20 -35.42 7.17 5.68
C PRO A 20 -34.36 7.28 4.58
N LEU A 21 -33.71 6.16 4.26
CA LEU A 21 -32.63 6.10 3.26
C LEU A 21 -33.03 6.66 1.89
N GLU A 22 -34.27 6.43 1.45
CA GLU A 22 -34.76 6.93 0.16
C GLU A 22 -34.85 8.47 0.12
N ALA A 23 -35.35 9.07 1.21
CA ALA A 23 -35.40 10.52 1.34
C ALA A 23 -33.99 11.11 1.38
N PHE A 24 -33.10 10.52 2.18
CA PHE A 24 -31.69 10.91 2.25
C PHE A 24 -31.00 10.83 0.89
N ARG A 25 -31.25 9.76 0.12
CA ARG A 25 -30.68 9.60 -1.22
C ARG A 25 -31.15 10.67 -2.17
N ARG A 26 -32.45 11.00 -2.15
CA ARG A 26 -33.03 12.02 -3.02
C ARG A 26 -32.55 13.43 -2.66
N GLU A 27 -32.45 13.73 -1.37
CA GLU A 27 -32.20 15.10 -0.88
C GLU A 27 -30.71 15.44 -0.74
N PHE A 28 -29.86 14.44 -0.54
CA PHE A 28 -28.43 14.63 -0.35
C PHE A 28 -27.58 13.76 -1.26
N ALA A 29 -27.73 12.43 -1.23
CA ALA A 29 -26.76 11.56 -1.90
C ALA A 29 -26.70 11.78 -3.42
N LEU A 30 -27.84 11.80 -4.11
CA LEU A 30 -27.91 12.00 -5.55
C LEU A 30 -27.50 13.44 -5.97
N PRO A 31 -28.02 14.52 -5.35
CA PRO A 31 -27.55 15.89 -5.60
C PRO A 31 -26.03 16.05 -5.47
N ILE A 32 -25.44 15.53 -4.40
CA ILE A 32 -24.01 15.71 -4.11
C ILE A 32 -23.15 14.82 -5.00
N GLU A 33 -23.46 13.52 -5.10
CA GLU A 33 -22.61 12.56 -5.81
C GLU A 33 -22.70 12.69 -7.34
N ARG A 34 -23.88 13.05 -7.87
CA ARG A 34 -24.12 13.08 -9.33
C ARG A 34 -24.07 14.48 -9.91
N TYR A 35 -24.60 15.47 -9.21
CA TYR A 35 -24.75 16.83 -9.71
C TYR A 35 -23.79 17.83 -9.06
N GLN A 36 -22.94 17.38 -8.14
CA GLN A 36 -21.96 18.20 -7.42
C GLN A 36 -22.60 19.42 -6.76
N ASP A 37 -23.82 19.26 -6.22
CA ASP A 37 -24.58 20.31 -5.55
C ASP A 37 -23.92 20.70 -4.21
N GLU A 38 -23.25 21.86 -4.20
CA GLU A 38 -22.55 22.38 -3.02
C GLU A 38 -23.51 22.79 -1.89
N ASP A 39 -24.69 23.30 -2.21
CA ASP A 39 -25.69 23.71 -1.22
C ASP A 39 -26.23 22.49 -0.46
N ALA A 40 -26.49 21.40 -1.17
CA ALA A 40 -26.86 20.12 -0.56
C ALA A 40 -25.73 19.58 0.34
N ALA A 41 -24.48 19.67 -0.10
CA ALA A 41 -23.31 19.25 0.68
C ALA A 41 -23.17 20.05 1.98
N ASP A 42 -23.36 21.36 1.94
CA ASP A 42 -23.23 22.22 3.11
C ASP A 42 -24.40 22.12 4.09
N ARG A 43 -25.62 21.85 3.59
CA ARG A 43 -26.74 21.45 4.47
C ARG A 43 -26.43 20.15 5.20
N LEU A 44 -25.95 19.12 4.48
CA LEU A 44 -25.59 17.84 5.08
C LEU A 44 -24.45 17.99 6.11
N ARG A 45 -23.40 18.74 5.77
CA ARG A 45 -22.29 19.02 6.69
C ARG A 45 -22.80 19.66 7.98
N ARG A 46 -23.70 20.64 7.93
CA ARG A 46 -24.24 21.29 9.13
C ARG A 46 -25.02 20.33 10.03
N LEU A 47 -25.77 19.39 9.45
CA LEU A 47 -26.50 18.37 10.22
C LEU A 47 -25.56 17.38 10.91
N VAL A 48 -24.47 17.01 10.24
CA VAL A 48 -23.58 15.94 10.71
C VAL A 48 -22.44 16.46 11.60
N ARG A 49 -21.95 17.68 11.36
CA ARG A 49 -20.80 18.30 12.05
C ARG A 49 -20.85 18.24 13.58
N PRO A 50 -22.01 18.43 14.26
CA PRO A 50 -22.07 18.35 15.72
C PRO A 50 -21.72 16.95 16.28
N PHE A 51 -21.87 15.90 15.48
CA PHE A 51 -21.71 14.51 15.89
C PHE A 51 -20.42 13.87 15.37
N VAL A 52 -19.74 14.52 14.41
CA VAL A 52 -18.52 14.00 13.79
C VAL A 52 -17.36 14.91 14.14
N LEU A 53 -16.55 14.47 15.11
CA LEU A 53 -15.25 15.07 15.37
C LEU A 53 -14.21 14.45 14.43
N ARG A 54 -13.84 15.19 13.38
CA ARG A 54 -12.72 14.85 12.51
C ARG A 54 -11.53 15.73 12.87
N ARG A 55 -10.44 15.12 13.36
CA ARG A 55 -9.14 15.77 13.52
C ARG A 55 -8.20 15.28 12.44
N LEU A 56 -7.50 16.20 11.80
CA LEU A 56 -6.39 15.86 10.91
C LEU A 56 -5.11 15.77 11.74
N LYS A 57 -4.13 14.96 11.30
CA LYS A 57 -2.80 14.96 11.93
C LYS A 57 -2.05 16.28 11.77
N THR A 58 -2.54 17.13 10.86
CA THR A 58 -2.10 18.51 10.65
C THR A 58 -2.91 19.53 11.47
N ASP A 59 -3.74 19.11 12.44
CA ASP A 59 -4.47 19.99 13.33
C ASP A 59 -3.51 20.63 14.37
N PRO A 60 -3.30 21.96 14.37
CA PRO A 60 -2.32 22.62 15.24
C PRO A 60 -2.56 22.40 16.74
N LEU A 61 -3.79 22.06 17.13
CA LEU A 61 -4.16 21.74 18.52
C LEU A 61 -3.74 20.32 18.94
N VAL A 62 -3.31 19.48 18.00
CA VAL A 62 -2.77 18.12 18.20
C VAL A 62 -1.25 18.06 17.94
N ILE A 63 -0.71 18.98 17.12
CA ILE A 63 0.64 18.95 16.55
C ILE A 63 1.78 19.20 17.55
N GLN A 64 1.56 19.63 18.80
CA GLN A 64 2.61 20.32 19.57
C GLN A 64 3.97 19.60 19.74
N ASP A 65 4.12 18.30 19.47
CA ASP A 65 5.43 17.60 19.52
C ASP A 65 5.70 16.56 18.41
N LEU A 66 5.02 16.58 17.25
CA LEU A 66 5.35 15.61 16.17
C LEU A 66 6.46 16.14 15.23
N PRO A 67 7.54 15.38 15.00
CA PRO A 67 8.62 15.76 14.08
C PRO A 67 8.17 15.73 12.62
N GLU A 68 9.01 16.18 11.70
CA GLU A 68 8.63 16.23 10.28
C GLU A 68 8.55 14.82 9.66
N LYS A 69 7.61 14.65 8.73
CA LYS A 69 7.48 13.43 7.91
C LYS A 69 7.76 13.77 6.45
N PHE A 70 8.75 13.10 5.87
CA PHE A 70 9.11 13.25 4.46
C PHE A 70 8.73 12.00 3.69
N GLU A 71 8.06 12.17 2.56
CA GLU A 71 7.68 11.05 1.68
C GLU A 71 8.41 11.16 0.35
N HIS A 72 9.11 10.08 -0.01
CA HIS A 72 9.93 9.97 -1.21
C HIS A 72 9.47 8.80 -2.07
N LYS A 73 9.34 9.03 -3.37
CA LYS A 73 9.25 7.95 -4.35
C LYS A 73 10.66 7.49 -4.69
N VAL A 74 10.89 6.19 -4.61
CA VAL A 74 12.17 5.56 -4.96
C VAL A 74 11.94 4.69 -6.18
N TYR A 75 12.58 5.05 -7.28
CA TYR A 75 12.48 4.33 -8.53
C TYR A 75 13.50 3.21 -8.57
N CYS A 76 13.03 1.99 -8.83
CA CYS A 76 13.84 0.77 -8.83
C CYS A 76 13.73 0.08 -10.20
N ASN A 77 14.77 0.17 -11.03
CA ASN A 77 14.79 -0.45 -12.35
C ASN A 77 14.63 -1.97 -12.25
N LEU A 78 13.89 -2.58 -13.18
CA LEU A 78 13.81 -4.04 -13.25
C LEU A 78 15.13 -4.62 -13.77
N THR A 79 15.56 -5.75 -13.23
CA THR A 79 16.65 -6.53 -13.84
C THR A 79 16.22 -7.15 -15.16
N ARG A 80 17.16 -7.56 -16.01
CA ARG A 80 16.87 -8.27 -17.27
C ARG A 80 16.03 -9.54 -17.08
N GLU A 81 16.27 -10.25 -15.98
CA GLU A 81 15.45 -11.41 -15.59
C GLU A 81 14.01 -10.96 -15.27
N GLN A 82 13.83 -9.92 -14.46
CA GLN A 82 12.51 -9.38 -14.12
C GLN A 82 11.77 -8.88 -15.36
N VAL A 83 12.43 -8.20 -16.29
CA VAL A 83 11.85 -7.74 -17.56
C VAL A 83 11.28 -8.94 -18.34
N THR A 84 12.10 -9.98 -18.52
CA THR A 84 11.70 -11.20 -19.26
C THR A 84 10.50 -11.89 -18.59
N LEU A 85 10.53 -12.05 -17.27
CA LEU A 85 9.43 -12.65 -16.50
C LEU A 85 8.16 -11.79 -16.56
N TYR A 86 8.31 -10.48 -16.45
CA TYR A 86 7.20 -9.54 -16.46
C TYR A 86 6.46 -9.57 -17.79
N GLU A 87 7.19 -9.46 -18.91
CA GLU A 87 6.63 -9.54 -20.26
C GLU A 87 5.94 -10.88 -20.52
N ALA A 88 6.53 -11.99 -20.07
CA ALA A 88 5.92 -13.31 -20.18
C ALA A 88 4.59 -13.38 -19.42
N VAL A 89 4.53 -12.88 -18.18
CA VAL A 89 3.29 -12.85 -17.39
C VAL A 89 2.23 -11.98 -18.06
N VAL A 90 2.59 -10.81 -18.58
CA VAL A 90 1.65 -9.92 -19.29
C VAL A 90 1.07 -10.60 -20.51
N ARG A 91 1.91 -11.18 -21.37
CA ARG A 91 1.49 -11.87 -22.59
C ARG A 91 0.52 -13.01 -22.26
N ASP A 92 0.93 -13.92 -21.40
CA ASP A 92 0.16 -15.12 -21.07
C ASP A 92 -1.19 -14.76 -20.43
N ALA A 93 -1.21 -13.75 -19.55
CA ALA A 93 -2.44 -13.28 -18.91
C ALA A 93 -3.40 -12.60 -19.89
N LEU A 94 -2.90 -11.74 -20.80
CA LEU A 94 -3.74 -11.07 -21.80
C LEU A 94 -4.31 -12.05 -22.82
N ASP A 95 -3.55 -13.06 -23.24
CA ASP A 95 -4.03 -14.11 -24.13
C ASP A 95 -5.11 -14.96 -23.46
N THR A 96 -4.93 -15.29 -22.18
CA THR A 96 -5.96 -15.97 -21.37
C THR A 96 -7.24 -15.13 -21.28
N LEU A 97 -7.13 -13.83 -20.97
CA LEU A 97 -8.28 -12.92 -20.85
C LEU A 97 -9.06 -12.79 -22.17
N ARG A 98 -8.37 -12.69 -23.31
CA ARG A 98 -9.01 -12.63 -24.65
C ARG A 98 -9.83 -13.87 -24.98
N SER A 99 -9.34 -15.05 -24.60
CA SER A 99 -10.08 -16.30 -24.80
C SER A 99 -11.36 -16.40 -23.96
N GLU A 100 -11.43 -15.68 -22.85
CA GLU A 100 -12.55 -15.68 -21.91
C GLU A 100 -13.62 -14.60 -22.22
N GLU A 101 -13.28 -13.57 -23.02
CA GLU A 101 -14.22 -12.50 -23.40
C GLU A 101 -15.45 -13.01 -24.19
N ASN A 102 -15.36 -14.19 -24.80
CA ASN A 102 -16.46 -14.83 -25.51
C ASN A 102 -17.41 -15.63 -24.60
N GLY A 103 -17.11 -15.75 -23.29
CA GLY A 103 -17.90 -16.45 -22.29
C GLY A 103 -18.61 -15.50 -21.31
N ARG A 104 -19.70 -15.95 -20.67
CA ARG A 104 -20.47 -15.21 -19.63
C ARG A 104 -19.66 -15.01 -18.32
N GLY A 105 -18.51 -14.36 -18.38
CA GLY A 105 -17.45 -14.42 -17.36
C GLY A 105 -17.26 -13.14 -16.55
N GLY A 106 -18.17 -12.82 -15.63
CA GLY A 106 -17.93 -11.74 -14.66
C GLY A 106 -16.94 -12.14 -13.56
N VAL A 107 -17.22 -13.23 -12.84
CA VAL A 107 -16.42 -13.66 -11.67
C VAL A 107 -15.07 -14.26 -12.08
N ARG A 108 -15.05 -15.10 -13.13
CA ARG A 108 -13.83 -15.76 -13.61
C ARG A 108 -12.81 -14.74 -14.14
N ARG A 109 -13.26 -13.76 -14.93
CA ARG A 109 -12.42 -12.66 -15.42
C ARG A 109 -11.78 -11.88 -14.28
N ARG A 110 -12.58 -11.46 -13.28
CA ARG A 110 -12.06 -10.76 -12.09
C ARG A 110 -10.94 -11.57 -11.41
N GLY A 111 -11.14 -12.89 -11.24
CA GLY A 111 -10.13 -13.78 -10.68
C GLY A 111 -8.83 -13.82 -11.50
N LEU A 112 -8.93 -13.88 -12.82
CA LEU A 112 -7.77 -13.86 -13.73
C LEU A 112 -7.00 -12.53 -13.65
N VAL A 113 -7.71 -11.40 -13.61
CA VAL A 113 -7.09 -10.08 -13.47
C VAL A 113 -6.36 -9.96 -12.13
N LEU A 114 -6.98 -10.37 -11.01
CA LEU A 114 -6.33 -10.35 -9.70
C LEU A 114 -5.11 -11.27 -9.65
N ALA A 115 -5.18 -12.45 -10.27
CA ALA A 115 -4.04 -13.36 -10.37
C ALA A 115 -2.89 -12.75 -11.19
N MET A 116 -3.19 -12.10 -12.31
CA MET A 116 -2.21 -11.37 -13.12
C MET A 116 -1.53 -10.27 -12.30
N LEU A 117 -2.32 -9.39 -11.67
CA LEU A 117 -1.80 -8.29 -10.84
C LEU A 117 -0.90 -8.80 -9.70
N THR A 118 -1.32 -9.88 -9.05
CA THR A 118 -0.53 -10.52 -7.98
C THR A 118 0.82 -11.02 -8.52
N ARG A 119 0.82 -11.72 -9.67
CA ARG A 119 2.04 -12.25 -10.29
C ARG A 119 2.99 -11.13 -10.72
N LEU A 120 2.46 -10.07 -11.34
CA LEU A 120 3.28 -8.94 -11.75
C LEU A 120 3.91 -8.20 -10.55
N LYS A 121 3.18 -8.04 -9.44
CA LYS A 121 3.74 -7.53 -8.18
C LYS A 121 4.88 -8.42 -7.67
N GLN A 122 4.71 -9.75 -7.68
CA GLN A 122 5.74 -10.69 -7.25
C GLN A 122 6.99 -10.57 -8.13
N VAL A 123 6.85 -10.42 -9.46
CA VAL A 123 7.98 -10.20 -10.36
C VAL A 123 8.71 -8.90 -10.02
N CYS A 124 7.98 -7.79 -9.82
CA CYS A 124 8.59 -6.49 -9.45
C CYS A 124 9.33 -6.58 -8.12
N ASN A 125 8.80 -7.35 -7.16
CA ASN A 125 9.43 -7.56 -5.87
C ASN A 125 10.70 -8.41 -5.95
N HIS A 126 10.60 -9.62 -6.51
CA HIS A 126 11.73 -10.52 -6.65
C HIS A 126 11.41 -11.76 -7.53
N PRO A 127 12.29 -12.15 -8.49
CA PRO A 127 12.11 -13.39 -9.25
C PRO A 127 11.91 -14.65 -8.41
N ALA A 128 12.73 -14.88 -7.38
CA ALA A 128 12.56 -16.00 -6.44
C ALA A 128 11.21 -16.00 -5.69
N GLN A 129 10.58 -14.84 -5.48
CA GLN A 129 9.23 -14.78 -4.92
C GLN A 129 8.20 -15.29 -5.94
N PHE A 130 8.31 -14.84 -7.18
CA PHE A 130 7.44 -15.24 -8.28
C PHE A 130 7.59 -16.73 -8.64
N LEU A 131 8.83 -17.22 -8.72
CA LEU A 131 9.14 -18.61 -9.07
C LEU A 131 8.86 -19.59 -7.92
N GLY A 132 9.05 -19.14 -6.67
CA GLY A 132 8.84 -19.98 -5.49
C GLY A 132 9.83 -21.16 -5.38
N ASP A 133 10.99 -21.04 -6.02
CA ASP A 133 11.98 -22.12 -6.21
C ASP A 133 13.10 -22.14 -5.16
N GLY A 134 13.13 -21.16 -4.25
CA GLY A 134 14.17 -21.04 -3.22
C GLY A 134 15.54 -20.63 -3.77
N SER A 135 15.60 -20.14 -5.00
CA SER A 135 16.83 -19.66 -5.63
C SER A 135 17.45 -18.47 -4.88
N PRO A 136 18.77 -18.25 -5.02
CA PRO A 136 19.46 -17.13 -4.35
C PRO A 136 18.83 -15.78 -4.69
N ALA A 137 18.81 -14.88 -3.71
CA ALA A 137 18.19 -13.56 -3.86
C ALA A 137 19.14 -12.50 -4.44
N ASP A 138 20.45 -12.69 -4.31
CA ASP A 138 21.44 -11.65 -4.63
C ASP A 138 21.33 -11.14 -6.07
N ARG A 139 21.32 -9.80 -6.23
CA ARG A 139 21.36 -9.06 -7.51
C ARG A 139 20.28 -9.37 -8.54
N ARG A 140 19.20 -10.08 -8.17
CA ARG A 140 18.14 -10.47 -9.09
C ARG A 140 16.91 -9.56 -9.08
N SER A 141 16.83 -8.64 -8.12
CA SER A 141 15.75 -7.66 -8.02
C SER A 141 16.29 -6.26 -7.83
N GLY A 142 15.88 -5.32 -8.68
CA GLY A 142 16.27 -3.92 -8.52
C GLY A 142 15.74 -3.29 -7.24
N LYS A 143 14.55 -3.71 -6.77
CA LYS A 143 14.04 -3.28 -5.45
C LYS A 143 14.91 -3.79 -4.31
N LEU A 144 15.37 -5.03 -4.37
CA LEU A 144 16.23 -5.59 -3.33
C LEU A 144 17.58 -4.87 -3.31
N ASN A 145 18.18 -4.66 -4.49
CA ASN A 145 19.44 -3.92 -4.61
C ASN A 145 19.31 -2.51 -4.02
N ARG A 146 18.26 -1.78 -4.41
CA ARG A 146 18.03 -0.42 -3.91
C ARG A 146 17.73 -0.39 -2.41
N LEU A 147 17.02 -1.39 -1.89
CA LEU A 147 16.77 -1.51 -0.46
C LEU A 147 18.09 -1.66 0.32
N VAL A 148 19.00 -2.51 -0.17
CA VAL A 148 20.30 -2.76 0.48
C VAL A 148 21.11 -1.47 0.53
N GLU A 149 21.26 -0.77 -0.59
CA GLU A 149 21.99 0.52 -0.66
C GLU A 149 21.45 1.53 0.36
N MET A 150 20.11 1.68 0.43
CA MET A 150 19.51 2.62 1.37
C MET A 150 19.61 2.16 2.82
N LEU A 151 19.57 0.84 3.08
CA LEU A 151 19.74 0.31 4.42
C LEU A 151 21.19 0.43 4.90
N GLU A 152 22.19 0.34 4.01
CA GLU A 152 23.59 0.62 4.34
C GLU A 152 23.74 2.05 4.89
N GLU A 153 23.14 3.04 4.22
CA GLU A 153 23.13 4.44 4.67
C GLU A 153 22.43 4.61 6.03
N VAL A 154 21.28 3.97 6.22
CA VAL A 154 20.52 3.99 7.48
C VAL A 154 21.35 3.41 8.63
N LEU A 155 21.97 2.25 8.41
CA LEU A 155 22.76 1.58 9.43
C LEU A 155 24.05 2.34 9.77
N ALA A 156 24.65 3.03 8.80
CA ALA A 156 25.87 3.81 9.01
C ALA A 156 25.70 4.96 10.01
N VAL A 157 24.48 5.45 10.22
CA VAL A 157 24.14 6.51 11.18
C VAL A 157 23.37 6.00 12.41
N ASP A 158 23.34 4.68 12.63
CA ASP A 158 22.62 4.00 13.71
C ASP A 158 21.10 4.27 13.72
N ASP A 159 20.53 4.45 12.52
CA ASP A 159 19.10 4.62 12.33
C ASP A 159 18.36 3.29 12.21
N ARG A 160 17.04 3.35 12.36
CA ARG A 160 16.19 2.16 12.42
C ARG A 160 15.13 2.20 11.33
N ALA A 161 14.97 1.05 10.67
CA ALA A 161 14.13 0.88 9.50
C ALA A 161 12.99 -0.11 9.76
N LEU A 162 11.79 0.29 9.34
CA LEU A 162 10.68 -0.64 9.07
C LEU A 162 10.63 -0.94 7.58
N VAL A 163 10.55 -2.21 7.20
CA VAL A 163 10.38 -2.64 5.81
C VAL A 163 9.05 -3.35 5.66
N PHE A 164 8.09 -2.70 5.00
CA PHE A 164 6.75 -3.23 4.77
C PHE A 164 6.67 -3.95 3.42
N THR A 165 6.06 -5.13 3.42
CA THR A 165 5.71 -5.89 2.21
C THR A 165 4.33 -6.52 2.35
N GLN A 166 3.54 -6.58 1.29
CA GLN A 166 2.24 -7.27 1.26
C GLN A 166 2.36 -8.79 1.42
N PHE A 167 3.54 -9.34 1.15
CA PHE A 167 3.73 -10.77 0.97
C PHE A 167 4.62 -11.35 2.06
N ALA A 168 4.07 -12.26 2.88
CA ALA A 168 4.85 -12.95 3.90
C ALA A 168 6.05 -13.72 3.32
N GLN A 169 5.88 -14.33 2.14
CA GLN A 169 6.97 -15.00 1.42
C GLN A 169 8.13 -14.04 1.09
N MET A 170 7.82 -12.82 0.64
CA MET A 170 8.85 -11.80 0.41
C MET A 170 9.49 -11.38 1.72
N GLY A 171 8.71 -11.27 2.80
CA GLY A 171 9.24 -10.97 4.13
C GLY A 171 10.28 -11.98 4.62
N TYR A 172 10.08 -13.28 4.36
CA TYR A 172 11.11 -14.30 4.66
C TYR A 172 12.36 -14.18 3.78
N ILE A 173 12.20 -13.84 2.48
CA ILE A 173 13.34 -13.60 1.57
C ILE A 173 14.16 -12.40 2.08
N LEU A 174 13.48 -11.28 2.37
CA LEU A 174 14.10 -10.07 2.91
C LEU A 174 14.82 -10.37 4.23
N GLN A 175 14.15 -11.03 5.18
CA GLN A 175 14.75 -11.36 6.47
C GLN A 175 16.04 -12.15 6.29
N ARG A 176 16.01 -13.24 5.53
CA ARG A 176 17.20 -14.08 5.33
C ARG A 176 18.32 -13.29 4.66
N PHE A 177 18.01 -12.64 3.55
CA PHE A 177 19.00 -11.93 2.76
C PHE A 177 19.66 -10.79 3.54
N LEU A 178 18.86 -9.93 4.18
CA LEU A 178 19.39 -8.79 4.94
C LEU A 178 20.21 -9.24 6.16
N GLN A 179 19.88 -10.37 6.80
CA GLN A 179 20.72 -10.93 7.86
C GLN A 179 22.07 -11.40 7.35
N GLU A 180 22.10 -12.08 6.20
CA GLU A 180 23.34 -12.54 5.56
C GLU A 180 24.18 -11.35 5.10
N THR A 181 23.57 -10.33 4.49
CA THR A 181 24.25 -9.13 3.98
C THR A 181 24.85 -8.29 5.10
N PHE A 182 24.10 -8.01 6.17
CA PHE A 182 24.55 -7.09 7.23
C PHE A 182 25.17 -7.78 8.44
N GLY A 183 25.14 -9.11 8.51
CA GLY A 183 25.70 -9.87 9.63
C GLY A 183 25.01 -9.59 10.98
N GLN A 184 23.78 -9.09 10.96
CA GLN A 184 22.97 -8.79 12.14
C GLN A 184 21.59 -9.42 12.03
N GLU A 185 20.96 -9.69 13.17
CA GLU A 185 19.58 -10.18 13.20
C GLU A 185 18.63 -9.19 12.54
N VAL A 186 17.59 -9.69 11.86
CA VAL A 186 16.50 -8.90 11.30
C VAL A 186 15.18 -9.45 11.83
N LEU A 187 14.38 -8.60 12.48
CA LEU A 187 13.07 -9.01 12.98
C LEU A 187 12.08 -9.16 11.83
N PHE A 188 11.18 -10.13 11.92
CA PHE A 188 10.11 -10.30 10.94
C PHE A 188 8.77 -10.60 11.62
N LEU A 189 7.78 -9.76 11.36
CA LEU A 189 6.41 -9.92 11.87
C LEU A 189 5.43 -10.13 10.71
N HIS A 190 4.66 -11.22 10.78
CA HIS A 190 3.64 -11.56 9.78
C HIS A 190 2.32 -11.98 10.44
N GLY A 191 1.28 -12.15 9.63
CA GLY A 191 -0.07 -12.47 10.13
C GLY A 191 -0.18 -13.80 10.86
N GLY A 192 0.75 -14.72 10.62
CA GLY A 192 0.82 -16.03 11.28
C GLY A 192 1.65 -16.06 12.56
N THR A 193 2.31 -14.96 12.94
CA THR A 193 3.11 -14.89 14.16
C THR A 193 2.19 -14.95 15.41
N PRO A 194 2.41 -15.88 16.35
CA PRO A 194 1.64 -15.96 17.60
C PRO A 194 1.68 -14.65 18.39
N GLN A 195 0.58 -14.31 19.06
CA GLN A 195 0.44 -13.03 19.78
C GLN A 195 1.56 -12.78 20.80
N HIS A 196 1.94 -13.79 21.59
CA HIS A 196 3.03 -13.65 22.57
C HIS A 196 4.40 -13.36 21.92
N GLN A 197 4.68 -13.93 20.74
CA GLN A 197 5.93 -13.67 20.02
C GLN A 197 5.91 -12.28 19.38
N ARG A 198 4.75 -11.87 18.86
CA ARG A 198 4.53 -10.52 18.35
C ARG A 198 4.83 -9.50 19.44
N ASP A 199 4.21 -9.64 20.61
CA ASP A 199 4.38 -8.67 21.71
C ASP A 199 5.85 -8.58 22.14
N LYS A 200 6.54 -9.72 22.24
CA LYS A 200 7.98 -9.78 22.53
C LYS A 200 8.85 -9.08 21.46
N MET A 201 8.56 -9.26 20.17
CA MET A 201 9.31 -8.59 19.10
C MET A 201 9.09 -7.08 19.12
N LEU A 202 7.87 -6.63 19.40
CA LEU A 202 7.52 -5.21 19.48
C LEU A 202 8.19 -4.55 20.68
N GLU A 203 8.07 -5.14 21.87
CA GLU A 203 8.71 -4.70 23.10
C GLU A 203 10.23 -4.63 22.89
N ARG A 204 10.84 -5.69 22.35
CA ARG A 204 12.28 -5.70 22.05
C ARG A 204 12.66 -4.55 21.11
N PHE A 205 11.96 -4.38 19.98
CA PHE A 205 12.27 -3.30 19.05
C PHE A 205 12.13 -1.91 19.67
N GLN A 206 11.18 -1.73 20.59
CA GLN A 206 10.87 -0.42 21.19
C GLN A 206 11.70 -0.11 22.44
N GLU A 207 12.14 -1.09 23.22
CA GLU A 207 12.75 -0.88 24.54
C GLU A 207 14.22 -1.30 24.63
N ASP A 208 14.66 -2.29 23.83
CA ASP A 208 16.02 -2.82 23.90
C ASP A 208 16.97 -2.00 23.01
N GLU A 209 17.96 -1.34 23.62
CA GLU A 209 19.00 -0.58 22.90
C GLU A 209 19.74 -1.46 21.87
N ARG A 210 19.94 -2.74 22.19
CA ARG A 210 20.61 -3.72 21.32
C ARG A 210 19.66 -4.43 20.36
N ALA A 211 18.40 -4.01 20.28
CA ALA A 211 17.46 -4.58 19.34
C ALA A 211 17.94 -4.36 17.89
N PRO A 212 17.66 -5.30 16.98
CA PRO A 212 17.88 -5.14 15.55
C PRO A 212 17.40 -3.80 15.00
N SER A 213 18.22 -3.17 14.15
CA SER A 213 17.88 -1.90 13.52
C SER A 213 16.89 -2.06 12.36
N ILE A 214 16.72 -3.28 11.83
CA ILE A 214 15.80 -3.59 10.74
C ILE A 214 14.66 -4.47 11.24
N PHE A 215 13.43 -4.04 10.96
CA PHE A 215 12.21 -4.80 11.24
C PHE A 215 11.35 -4.92 9.98
N VAL A 216 11.19 -6.14 9.47
CA VAL A 216 10.32 -6.45 8.34
C VAL A 216 8.90 -6.74 8.82
N LEU A 217 7.88 -6.22 8.12
CA LEU A 217 6.47 -6.42 8.46
C LEU A 217 5.66 -6.79 7.22
N SER A 218 4.81 -7.82 7.35
CA SER A 218 3.86 -8.23 6.29
C SER A 218 2.38 -8.22 6.70
N LEU A 219 2.06 -7.44 7.71
CA LEU A 219 0.70 -7.33 8.22
C LEU A 219 -0.16 -6.48 7.28
N LYS A 220 -1.29 -7.04 6.83
CA LYS A 220 -2.37 -6.23 6.23
C LYS A 220 -2.77 -5.10 7.19
N ALA A 221 -3.07 -3.92 6.64
CA ALA A 221 -3.76 -2.88 7.39
C ALA A 221 -5.08 -3.45 7.94
N GLY A 222 -5.15 -3.60 9.26
CA GLY A 222 -6.22 -4.32 9.94
C GLY A 222 -5.91 -4.58 11.39
N GLY A 223 -6.24 -3.62 12.26
CA GLY A 223 -6.72 -3.91 13.62
C GLY A 223 -5.74 -3.91 14.80
N THR A 224 -4.42 -3.88 14.60
CA THR A 224 -3.48 -3.81 15.73
C THR A 224 -2.74 -2.48 15.76
N GLY A 225 -2.92 -1.74 16.86
CA GLY A 225 -2.29 -0.45 17.09
C GLY A 225 -0.80 -0.57 17.43
N LEU A 226 0.01 -1.10 16.51
CA LEU A 226 1.46 -1.29 16.73
C LEU A 226 2.16 0.06 16.96
N ASN A 227 2.95 0.15 18.03
CA ASN A 227 3.77 1.30 18.35
C ASN A 227 5.22 1.02 17.94
N LEU A 228 5.72 1.68 16.89
CA LEU A 228 7.06 1.43 16.31
C LEU A 228 7.85 2.73 16.16
N MET A 229 7.74 3.62 17.14
CA MET A 229 8.31 4.98 17.09
C MET A 229 9.84 5.00 17.09
N ARG A 230 10.52 3.90 17.44
CA ARG A 230 11.98 3.86 17.32
C ARG A 230 12.49 3.88 15.89
N ALA A 231 11.65 3.55 14.91
CA ALA A 231 12.01 3.65 13.51
C ALA A 231 11.80 5.07 13.00
N ASN A 232 12.82 5.59 12.33
CA ASN A 232 12.78 6.87 11.64
C ASN A 232 12.91 6.71 10.12
N HIS A 233 13.10 5.47 9.63
CA HIS A 233 12.97 5.12 8.21
C HIS A 233 11.85 4.09 8.01
N VAL A 234 11.00 4.32 7.01
CA VAL A 234 9.91 3.43 6.62
C VAL A 234 10.00 3.14 5.13
N PHE A 235 10.24 1.89 4.77
CA PHE A 235 10.29 1.42 3.40
C PHE A 235 9.00 0.68 3.07
N HIS A 236 8.25 1.16 2.07
CA HIS A 236 7.18 0.39 1.43
C HIS A 236 7.78 -0.32 0.22
N TYR A 237 8.15 -1.59 0.41
CA TYR A 237 8.83 -2.40 -0.59
C TYR A 237 7.91 -2.69 -1.80
N ASP A 238 6.62 -2.90 -1.55
CA ASP A 238 5.59 -3.02 -2.58
C ASP A 238 4.44 -2.03 -2.37
N ARG A 239 3.87 -1.56 -3.47
CA ARG A 239 2.83 -0.53 -3.46
C ARG A 239 1.47 -1.11 -3.12
N TRP A 240 0.82 -0.50 -2.16
CA TRP A 240 -0.59 -0.74 -1.90
C TRP A 240 -1.41 0.23 -2.74
N TRP A 241 -2.36 -0.29 -3.48
CA TRP A 241 -3.21 0.54 -4.33
C TRP A 241 -4.25 1.34 -3.55
N ASN A 242 -4.39 1.07 -2.25
CA ASN A 242 -5.16 1.87 -1.34
C ASN A 242 -4.20 2.71 -0.47
N PRO A 243 -4.06 4.02 -0.73
CA PRO A 243 -3.24 4.93 0.06
C PRO A 243 -3.55 4.89 1.56
N ALA A 244 -4.80 4.60 1.96
CA ALA A 244 -5.16 4.51 3.37
C ALA A 244 -4.43 3.35 4.08
N VAL A 245 -4.12 2.27 3.37
CA VAL A 245 -3.36 1.13 3.89
C VAL A 245 -1.89 1.49 4.09
N GLU A 246 -1.27 2.12 3.09
CA GLU A 246 0.11 2.65 3.20
C GLU A 246 0.23 3.68 4.32
N ASN A 247 -0.72 4.61 4.39
CA ASN A 247 -0.75 5.63 5.43
C ASN A 247 -0.91 4.99 6.81
N GLN A 248 -1.80 4.01 6.97
CA GLN A 248 -1.93 3.29 8.25
C GLN A 248 -0.65 2.54 8.65
N ALA A 249 0.07 1.95 7.68
CA ALA A 249 1.35 1.29 7.94
C ALA A 249 2.43 2.30 8.36
N THR A 250 2.52 3.43 7.66
CA THR A 250 3.42 4.56 7.98
C THR A 250 3.11 5.16 9.36
N ASP A 251 1.83 5.28 9.67
CA ASP A 251 1.29 5.78 10.94
C ASP A 251 1.61 4.88 12.15
N ARG A 252 2.30 3.75 11.95
CA ARG A 252 2.86 2.93 13.05
C ARG A 252 4.19 3.47 13.55
N ALA A 253 4.99 4.08 12.67
CA ALA A 253 6.24 4.78 13.01
C ALA A 253 6.00 6.26 13.32
N TYR A 254 5.06 6.90 12.62
CA TYR A 254 4.70 8.31 12.81
C TYR A 254 3.53 8.45 13.82
N ARG A 255 3.87 8.35 15.11
CA ARG A 255 2.94 8.45 16.26
C ARG A 255 3.41 9.43 17.32
N ILE A 256 2.47 9.87 18.16
CA ILE A 256 2.73 10.69 19.34
C ILE A 256 3.75 9.96 20.24
N GLY A 257 4.90 10.58 20.49
CA GLY A 257 6.05 9.99 21.17
C GLY A 257 7.25 9.73 20.25
N GLN A 258 7.10 9.89 18.94
CA GLN A 258 8.21 9.97 17.99
C GLN A 258 8.94 11.31 18.18
N THR A 259 10.26 11.26 18.31
CA THR A 259 11.11 12.46 18.52
C THR A 259 12.03 12.75 17.33
N ARG A 260 12.07 11.85 16.33
CA ARG A 260 12.94 11.97 15.15
C ARG A 260 12.11 12.15 13.87
N ASN A 261 12.63 12.93 12.93
CA ASN A 261 12.02 13.06 11.61
C ASN A 261 11.88 11.68 10.94
N VAL A 262 10.73 11.43 10.32
CA VAL A 262 10.42 10.14 9.70
C VAL A 262 10.54 10.24 8.18
N GLN A 263 11.42 9.42 7.61
CA GLN A 263 11.67 9.29 6.18
C GLN A 263 10.88 8.09 5.64
N VAL A 264 9.96 8.34 4.71
CA VAL A 264 9.10 7.31 4.11
C VAL A 264 9.49 7.11 2.65
N HIS A 265 9.90 5.90 2.31
CA HIS A 265 10.40 5.52 0.99
C HIS A 265 9.41 4.58 0.31
N LYS A 266 8.81 5.01 -0.80
CA LYS A 266 7.82 4.23 -1.56
C LYS A 266 8.47 3.71 -2.84
N PHE A 267 8.71 2.39 -2.89
CA PHE A 267 9.40 1.79 -4.02
C PHE A 267 8.46 1.61 -5.21
N ILE A 268 8.93 1.95 -6.40
CA ILE A 268 8.17 1.88 -7.65
C ILE A 268 9.09 1.36 -8.75
N CYS A 269 8.67 0.31 -9.45
CA CYS A 269 9.35 -0.11 -10.69
C CYS A 269 8.85 0.73 -11.88
N PRO A 270 9.71 1.59 -12.48
CA PRO A 270 9.28 2.44 -13.59
C PRO A 270 8.97 1.61 -14.84
N GLY A 271 8.08 2.12 -15.70
CA GLY A 271 7.61 1.41 -16.89
C GLY A 271 6.66 0.24 -16.63
N THR A 272 6.44 -0.15 -15.37
CA THR A 272 5.54 -1.24 -14.97
C THR A 272 4.15 -0.75 -14.57
N LEU A 273 3.27 -1.69 -14.21
CA LEU A 273 1.97 -1.39 -13.60
C LEU A 273 2.10 -0.56 -12.31
N GLU A 274 3.20 -0.67 -11.55
CA GLU A 274 3.35 0.04 -10.28
C GLU A 274 3.37 1.55 -10.50
N GLU A 275 4.16 2.00 -11.47
CA GLU A 275 4.23 3.41 -11.85
C GLU A 275 2.90 3.89 -12.45
N ARG A 276 2.24 3.07 -13.27
CA ARG A 276 0.98 3.45 -13.89
C ARG A 276 -0.12 3.63 -12.85
N ILE A 277 -0.21 2.73 -11.89
CA ILE A 277 -1.19 2.85 -10.81
C ILE A 277 -0.85 4.03 -9.91
N ASP A 278 0.43 4.29 -9.62
CA ASP A 278 0.85 5.48 -8.87
C ASP A 278 0.40 6.78 -9.57
N GLN A 279 0.65 6.91 -10.88
CA GLN A 279 0.18 8.03 -11.71
C GLN A 279 -1.36 8.16 -11.71
N LEU A 280 -2.08 7.03 -11.78
CA LEU A 280 -3.54 7.01 -11.72
C LEU A 280 -4.06 7.41 -10.35
N ILE A 281 -3.41 6.99 -9.27
CA ILE A 281 -3.75 7.39 -7.90
C ILE A 281 -3.52 8.89 -7.75
N GLU A 282 -2.41 9.44 -8.21
CA GLU A 282 -2.13 10.87 -8.09
C GLU A 282 -3.08 11.74 -8.93
N SER A 283 -3.34 11.36 -10.17
CA SER A 283 -4.32 12.06 -11.02
C SER A 283 -5.75 11.94 -10.47
N LYS A 284 -6.12 10.80 -9.88
CA LYS A 284 -7.41 10.62 -9.22
C LYS A 284 -7.48 11.26 -7.84
N ILE A 285 -6.40 11.46 -7.10
CA ILE A 285 -6.41 12.22 -5.84
C ILE A 285 -6.89 13.66 -6.09
N ALA A 286 -6.65 14.21 -7.29
CA ALA A 286 -7.18 15.52 -7.69
C ALA A 286 -8.71 15.54 -7.95
N LEU A 287 -9.36 14.38 -8.18
CA LEU A 287 -10.77 14.28 -8.60
C LEU A 287 -11.64 13.31 -7.76
N ALA A 288 -11.05 12.46 -6.91
CA ALA A 288 -11.71 11.24 -6.45
C ALA A 288 -11.25 10.74 -5.06
N GLU A 289 -11.81 11.33 -4.01
CA GLU A 289 -12.01 10.58 -2.75
C GLU A 289 -13.01 9.41 -2.96
N ASN A 290 -13.77 9.36 -4.06
CA ASN A 290 -14.85 8.38 -4.27
C ASN A 290 -14.41 7.02 -4.86
N VAL A 291 -13.22 6.90 -5.46
CA VAL A 291 -12.74 5.65 -6.10
C VAL A 291 -11.82 4.84 -5.18
N VAL A 292 -11.14 5.52 -4.24
CA VAL A 292 -10.04 4.96 -3.43
C VAL A 292 -10.50 3.94 -2.38
N GLY A 293 -11.78 3.94 -2.01
CA GLY A 293 -12.33 2.99 -1.03
C GLY A 293 -12.48 1.53 -1.53
N ALA A 294 -12.36 1.28 -2.85
CA ALA A 294 -12.66 -0.03 -3.44
C ALA A 294 -11.46 -1.00 -3.52
N GLY A 295 -10.26 -0.60 -3.07
CA GLY A 295 -9.06 -1.44 -3.18
C GLY A 295 -8.72 -1.78 -4.64
N GLU A 296 -8.37 -3.04 -4.91
CA GLU A 296 -8.04 -3.53 -6.27
C GLU A 296 -9.27 -3.69 -7.20
N ALA A 297 -10.49 -3.56 -6.67
CA ALA A 297 -11.70 -3.91 -7.41
C ALA A 297 -11.93 -3.05 -8.66
N TRP A 298 -11.44 -1.80 -8.70
CA TRP A 298 -11.61 -0.96 -9.88
C TRP A 298 -10.77 -1.46 -11.07
N LEU A 299 -9.63 -2.11 -10.82
CA LEU A 299 -8.80 -2.71 -11.87
C LEU A 299 -9.51 -3.89 -12.53
N THR A 300 -10.32 -4.63 -11.76
CA THR A 300 -11.01 -5.81 -12.29
C THR A 300 -12.18 -5.47 -13.22
N GLU A 301 -12.67 -4.23 -13.16
CA GLU A 301 -13.76 -3.73 -14.02
C GLU A 301 -13.27 -3.11 -15.33
N LEU A 302 -11.97 -2.86 -15.48
CA LEU A 302 -11.39 -2.34 -16.72
C LEU A 302 -11.53 -3.34 -17.86
N SER A 303 -11.72 -2.85 -19.08
CA SER A 303 -11.66 -3.64 -20.32
C SER A 303 -10.27 -4.25 -20.53
N THR A 304 -10.14 -5.22 -21.41
CA THR A 304 -8.85 -5.90 -21.66
C THR A 304 -7.87 -5.01 -22.43
N GLU A 305 -8.37 -4.00 -23.14
CA GLU A 305 -7.54 -2.96 -23.77
C GLU A 305 -6.98 -2.00 -22.70
N GLU A 306 -7.82 -1.50 -21.79
CA GLU A 306 -7.39 -0.64 -20.67
C GLU A 306 -6.43 -1.38 -19.71
N LEU A 307 -6.82 -2.57 -19.25
CA LEU A 307 -6.00 -3.78 -19.33
C LEU A 307 -4.52 -3.62 -19.68
N ARG A 308 -4.29 -3.93 -20.95
CA ARG A 308 -3.02 -3.95 -21.66
C ARG A 308 -2.27 -2.63 -21.46
N ASP A 309 -2.93 -1.49 -21.63
CA ASP A 309 -2.28 -0.18 -21.51
C ASP A 309 -1.71 0.09 -20.11
N ILE A 310 -2.29 -0.51 -19.07
CA ILE A 310 -1.79 -0.38 -17.71
C ILE A 310 -0.64 -1.34 -17.42
N VAL A 311 -0.73 -2.58 -17.91
CA VAL A 311 0.20 -3.64 -17.50
C VAL A 311 1.38 -3.81 -18.44
N THR A 312 1.31 -3.38 -19.70
CA THR A 312 2.40 -3.53 -20.66
C THR A 312 3.62 -2.72 -20.24
N LEU A 313 4.78 -3.39 -20.23
CA LEU A 313 6.06 -2.78 -19.90
C LEU A 313 6.42 -1.72 -20.96
N ARG A 314 6.79 -0.52 -20.51
CA ARG A 314 7.25 0.55 -21.41
C ARG A 314 8.75 0.42 -21.65
N SER A 315 9.14 0.41 -22.92
CA SER A 315 10.51 0.17 -23.40
C SER A 315 11.52 1.27 -23.08
N GLU A 316 11.07 2.45 -22.61
CA GLU A 316 11.92 3.62 -22.33
C GLU A 316 12.72 3.50 -21.01
N VAL A 317 12.59 2.40 -20.28
CA VAL A 317 13.14 2.22 -18.91
C VAL A 317 14.08 1.01 -18.81
N ILE A 318 14.44 0.39 -19.93
CA ILE A 318 15.44 -0.68 -19.95
C ILE A 318 16.80 -0.01 -20.04
N GLU A 319 17.61 -0.06 -18.99
CA GLU A 319 19.04 0.25 -19.11
C GLU A 319 19.66 -0.78 -20.06
N ASP A 320 20.16 -0.29 -21.20
CA ASP A 320 21.17 -1.00 -21.97
C ASP A 320 22.46 -0.95 -21.14
N ASP A 321 22.96 -2.13 -20.73
CA ASP A 321 24.25 -2.32 -20.05
C ASP A 321 25.42 -1.62 -20.79
#